data_AF-M2R9S0-F1
#
_entry.id   AF-M2R9S0-F1
#
_cell.length_a   1.000
_cell.length_b   1.000
_cell.length_c   1.000
_cell.angle_alpha   90.00
_cell.angle_beta   90.00
_cell.angle_gamma   90.00
#
_symmetry.space_group_name_H-M   'P 1'
#
loop_
_entity.id
_entity.type
_entity.pdbx_description
1 polymer ?
#
loop_
_entity_poly.entity_id
_entity_poly.type
_entity_poly.pdbx_seq_one_letter_code
_entity_poly.pdbx_strand_id
1 'polypeptide(L)'
;MFSSFKRAIPQLSIFHNPSSPPSNSALKLLQSAVSGPYPFHKPSAPPLKFNLEVVENTPPTSDQLRTILSYVSANSPKGAETPSPASFLSAHPTVHTRPTSAEGLARLASENPNALKWPIVVDWDHGKAAIGDVEGVKSILEELRKRRDGEIKDEESDQPKGWKFW
;
A
#
# COMPACT_ATOMS: atom_id res chain seq x y z
N MET A 1 20.36 11.12 -28.20
CA MET A 1 20.46 11.10 -26.72
C MET A 1 19.05 11.22 -26.18
N PHE A 2 18.42 10.10 -25.84
CA PHE A 2 17.02 10.09 -25.43
C PHE A 2 16.94 10.50 -23.97
N SER A 3 16.23 11.59 -23.70
CA SER A 3 15.87 12.05 -22.36
C SER A 3 15.20 10.89 -21.65
N SER A 4 15.87 10.33 -20.64
CA SER A 4 15.23 9.39 -19.72
C SER A 4 14.13 10.18 -19.02
N PHE A 5 12.87 9.93 -19.40
CA PHE A 5 11.71 10.40 -18.64
C PHE A 5 12.00 10.02 -17.19
N LYS A 6 12.22 11.01 -16.33
CA LYS A 6 12.45 10.77 -14.91
C LYS A 6 11.18 10.08 -14.40
N ARG A 7 11.26 8.76 -14.18
CA ARG A 7 10.17 8.00 -13.55
C ARG A 7 9.75 8.75 -12.29
N ALA A 8 8.44 8.95 -12.13
CA ALA A 8 7.90 9.61 -10.95
C ALA A 8 8.35 8.86 -9.69
N ILE A 9 8.69 9.58 -8.63
CA ILE A 9 9.01 8.96 -7.35
C ILE A 9 7.68 8.55 -6.72
N PRO A 10 7.43 7.25 -6.50
CA PRO A 10 6.14 6.77 -6.03
C PRO A 10 5.87 7.24 -4.59
N GLN A 11 4.60 7.50 -4.30
CA GLN A 11 4.06 7.89 -3.00
C GLN A 11 3.58 6.65 -2.27
N LEU A 12 4.21 6.39 -1.13
CA LEU A 12 3.89 5.27 -0.26
C LEU A 12 3.42 5.81 1.09
N SER A 13 2.20 5.47 1.51
CA SER A 13 1.70 5.83 2.85
C SER A 13 1.60 4.59 3.74
N ILE A 14 2.03 4.72 4.99
CA ILE A 14 1.77 3.75 6.05
C ILE A 14 0.86 4.38 7.09
N PHE A 15 -0.32 3.79 7.27
CA PHE A 15 -1.15 4.02 8.44
C PHE A 15 -0.59 3.15 9.57
N HIS A 16 -0.01 3.81 10.56
CA HIS A 16 0.76 3.24 11.64
C HIS A 16 0.03 3.32 12.97
N ASN A 17 0.07 2.21 13.73
CA ASN A 17 -0.35 2.18 15.12
C ASN A 17 0.85 1.68 15.97
N PRO A 18 1.48 2.55 16.79
CA PRO A 18 2.64 2.20 17.61
C PRO A 18 2.36 1.08 18.62
N SER A 19 1.10 0.89 19.02
CA SER A 19 0.70 -0.21 19.90
C SER A 19 0.66 -1.57 19.21
N SER A 20 0.78 -1.61 17.88
CA SER A 20 0.77 -2.83 17.07
C SER A 20 2.20 -3.27 16.71
N PRO A 21 2.71 -4.41 17.24
CA PRO A 21 4.01 -4.96 16.87
C PRO A 21 4.23 -5.14 15.35
N PRO A 22 3.29 -5.70 14.55
CA PRO A 22 3.49 -5.81 13.11
C PRO A 22 3.58 -4.44 12.44
N SER A 23 2.89 -3.42 12.95
CA SER A 23 2.97 -2.05 12.43
C SER A 23 4.35 -1.43 12.67
N ASN A 24 4.93 -1.62 13.86
CA ASN A 24 6.30 -1.20 14.18
C ASN A 24 7.34 -1.88 13.28
N SER A 25 7.20 -3.19 13.05
CA SER A 25 8.10 -3.94 12.17
C SER A 25 8.02 -3.45 10.72
N ALA A 26 6.81 -3.21 10.22
CA ALA A 26 6.62 -2.68 8.86
C ALA A 26 7.21 -1.28 8.70
N LEU A 27 7.01 -0.38 9.66
CA LEU A 27 7.57 0.97 9.61
C LEU A 27 9.10 0.94 9.53
N LYS A 28 9.76 0.14 10.38
CA LYS A 28 11.21 -0.05 10.34
C LYS A 28 11.69 -0.61 9.01
N LEU A 29 10.91 -1.54 8.44
CA LEU A 29 11.22 -2.16 7.16
C LEU A 29 11.14 -1.14 6.02
N LEU A 30 10.08 -0.32 5.97
CA LEU A 30 9.95 0.77 4.99
C LEU A 30 11.06 1.81 5.14
N GLN A 31 11.36 2.26 6.37
CA GLN A 31 12.43 3.22 6.63
C GLN A 31 13.80 2.69 6.19
N SER A 32 14.13 1.45 6.54
CA SER A 32 15.41 0.83 6.16
C SER A 32 15.56 0.66 4.65
N ALA A 33 14.45 0.41 3.93
CA ALA A 33 14.45 0.30 2.49
C ALA A 33 14.72 1.64 1.77
N VAL A 34 14.34 2.77 2.37
CA VAL A 34 14.63 4.13 1.86
C VAL A 34 16.06 4.56 2.20
N SER A 35 16.54 4.23 3.40
CA SER A 35 17.83 4.74 3.89
C SER A 35 19.04 3.86 3.53
N GLY A 36 18.84 2.57 3.25
CA GLY A 36 19.93 1.60 3.08
C GLY A 36 19.75 0.67 1.88
N PRO A 37 20.76 -0.19 1.61
CA PRO A 37 20.73 -1.12 0.49
C PRO A 37 19.51 -2.03 0.51
N TYR A 38 18.82 -2.14 -0.64
CA TYR A 38 17.70 -3.06 -0.79
C TYR A 38 17.89 -3.96 -2.03
N PRO A 39 17.82 -5.30 -1.90
CA PRO A 39 17.57 -6.03 -0.66
C PRO A 39 18.79 -6.06 0.26
N PHE A 40 18.58 -6.20 1.57
CA PHE A 40 19.63 -6.07 2.62
C PHE A 40 20.86 -6.98 2.42
N HIS A 41 20.69 -8.12 1.75
CA HIS A 41 21.76 -9.10 1.48
C HIS A 41 22.66 -8.71 0.29
N LYS A 42 22.34 -7.62 -0.42
CA LYS A 42 23.14 -7.09 -1.55
C LYS A 42 23.64 -5.69 -1.19
N PRO A 43 24.80 -5.54 -0.53
CA PRO A 43 25.30 -4.24 -0.06
C PRO A 43 25.65 -3.28 -1.19
N SER A 44 25.87 -3.77 -2.41
CA SER A 44 26.08 -2.96 -3.61
C SER A 44 24.78 -2.42 -4.22
N ALA A 45 23.62 -2.92 -3.81
CA ALA A 45 22.34 -2.44 -4.32
C ALA A 45 22.02 -1.06 -3.73
N PRO A 46 21.51 -0.11 -4.53
CA PRO A 46 21.08 1.18 -4.01
C PRO A 46 19.85 1.01 -3.09
N PRO A 47 19.51 2.02 -2.27
CA PRO A 47 18.21 2.07 -1.61
C PRO A 47 17.06 2.14 -2.61
N LEU A 48 15.85 1.83 -2.14
CA LEU A 48 14.63 2.12 -2.88
C LEU A 48 14.33 3.61 -2.83
N LYS A 49 13.71 4.12 -3.90
CA LYS A 49 13.31 5.52 -4.02
C LYS A 49 11.79 5.61 -4.03
N PHE A 50 11.22 6.05 -2.92
CA PHE A 50 9.80 6.36 -2.78
C PHE A 50 9.65 7.43 -1.70
N ASN A 51 8.58 8.22 -1.77
CA ASN A 51 8.23 9.14 -0.71
C ASN A 51 7.40 8.39 0.34
N LEU A 52 7.94 8.24 1.55
CA LEU A 52 7.25 7.56 2.64
C LEU A 52 6.49 8.56 3.50
N GLU A 53 5.16 8.51 3.45
CA GLU A 53 4.28 9.22 4.37
C GLU A 53 3.91 8.32 5.54
N VAL A 54 4.17 8.78 6.76
CA VAL A 54 3.81 8.06 7.99
C VAL A 54 2.61 8.75 8.63
N VAL A 55 1.47 8.08 8.60
CA VAL A 55 0.23 8.55 9.23
C VAL A 55 0.03 7.77 10.52
N GLU A 56 0.36 8.39 11.65
CA GLU A 56 0.33 7.73 12.96
C GLU A 56 -1.02 7.91 13.66
N ASN A 57 -1.51 6.85 14.32
CA ASN A 57 -2.71 6.83 15.16
C ASN A 57 -4.00 7.30 14.49
N THR A 58 -3.99 7.44 13.17
CA THR A 58 -5.11 7.94 12.38
C THR A 58 -5.49 6.89 11.35
N PRO A 59 -6.73 6.39 11.35
CA PRO A 59 -7.17 5.43 10.34
C PRO A 59 -7.36 6.10 8.97
N PRO A 60 -7.35 5.34 7.86
CA PRO A 60 -7.66 5.89 6.55
C PRO A 60 -9.09 6.45 6.49
N THR A 61 -9.27 7.52 5.71
CA THR A 61 -10.59 8.10 5.43
C THR A 61 -11.47 7.15 4.60
N SER A 62 -12.78 7.38 4.54
CA SER A 62 -13.70 6.55 3.74
C SER A 62 -13.30 6.45 2.27
N ASP A 63 -12.83 7.56 1.67
CA ASP A 63 -12.41 7.58 0.28
C ASP A 63 -11.10 6.81 0.08
N GLN A 64 -10.14 6.97 0.99
CA GLN A 64 -8.92 6.16 0.99
C GLN A 64 -9.25 4.67 1.13
N LEU A 65 -10.17 4.28 2.03
CA LEU A 65 -10.58 2.89 2.19
C LEU A 65 -11.20 2.31 0.91
N ARG A 66 -12.03 3.08 0.20
CA ARG A 66 -12.59 2.67 -1.11
C ARG A 66 -11.48 2.43 -2.14
N THR A 67 -10.51 3.35 -2.22
CA THR A 67 -9.36 3.21 -3.12
C THR A 67 -8.51 1.99 -2.74
N ILE A 68 -8.21 1.80 -1.46
CA ILE A 68 -7.43 0.65 -0.97
C ILE A 68 -8.16 -0.66 -1.29
N LEU A 69 -9.48 -0.73 -1.10
CA LEU A 69 -10.29 -1.90 -1.48
C LEU A 69 -10.16 -2.22 -2.97
N SER A 70 -10.15 -1.18 -3.84
CA SER A 70 -9.98 -1.37 -5.28
C SER A 70 -8.59 -1.97 -5.61
N TYR A 71 -7.53 -1.51 -4.95
CA TYR A 71 -6.17 -1.99 -5.14
C TYR A 71 -5.99 -3.44 -4.70
N VAL A 72 -6.54 -3.80 -3.53
CA VAL A 72 -6.49 -5.19 -3.05
C VAL A 72 -7.31 -6.10 -3.98
N SER A 73 -8.44 -5.63 -4.50
CA SER A 73 -9.29 -6.40 -5.41
C SER A 73 -8.62 -6.63 -6.76
N ALA A 74 -7.98 -5.61 -7.34
CA ALA A 74 -7.27 -5.71 -8.62
C ALA A 74 -6.07 -6.69 -8.54
N ASN A 75 -5.46 -6.80 -7.36
CA ASN A 75 -4.28 -7.63 -7.14
C ASN A 75 -4.61 -9.02 -6.56
N SER A 76 -5.89 -9.32 -6.35
CA SER A 76 -6.34 -10.63 -5.86
C SER A 76 -6.26 -11.68 -6.98
N PRO A 77 -5.85 -12.93 -6.67
CA PRO A 77 -5.84 -14.00 -7.66
C PRO A 77 -7.23 -14.21 -8.27
N LYS A 78 -7.29 -14.54 -9.56
CA LYS A 78 -8.56 -14.87 -10.23
C LYS A 78 -9.24 -16.04 -9.51
N GLY A 79 -10.45 -15.81 -9.01
CA GLY A 79 -11.22 -16.80 -8.24
C GLY A 79 -11.06 -16.72 -6.72
N ALA A 80 -10.23 -15.80 -6.20
CA ALA A 80 -10.23 -15.47 -4.78
C ALA A 80 -11.49 -14.68 -4.40
N GLU A 81 -11.91 -14.79 -3.14
CA GLU A 81 -13.02 -13.98 -2.61
C GLU A 81 -12.74 -12.49 -2.79
N THR A 82 -13.74 -11.75 -3.25
CA THR A 82 -13.62 -10.31 -3.44
C THR A 82 -13.38 -9.64 -2.08
N PRO A 83 -12.31 -8.83 -1.93
CA PRO A 83 -12.06 -8.09 -0.71
C PRO A 83 -13.27 -7.24 -0.34
N SER A 84 -13.71 -7.34 0.91
CA SER A 84 -14.80 -6.54 1.46
C SER A 84 -14.27 -5.64 2.57
N PRO A 85 -15.03 -4.64 3.05
CA PRO A 85 -14.64 -3.86 4.22
C PRO A 85 -14.30 -4.72 5.45
N ALA A 86 -14.86 -5.92 5.55
CA ALA A 86 -14.51 -6.87 6.60
C ALA A 86 -13.05 -7.35 6.57
N SER A 87 -12.37 -7.28 5.42
CA SER A 87 -10.95 -7.66 5.29
C SER A 87 -10.03 -6.80 6.16
N PHE A 88 -10.46 -5.58 6.49
CA PHE A 88 -9.76 -4.63 7.35
C PHE A 88 -9.99 -4.88 8.84
N LEU A 89 -11.00 -5.66 9.23
CA LEU A 89 -11.35 -5.82 10.63
C LEU A 89 -10.36 -6.72 11.34
N SER A 90 -9.94 -6.31 12.53
CA SER A 90 -9.14 -7.15 13.42
C SER A 90 -10.02 -8.21 14.11
N ALA A 91 -9.38 -9.25 14.64
CA ALA A 91 -10.05 -10.25 15.48
C ALA A 91 -10.13 -9.80 16.96
N HIS A 92 -9.97 -8.49 17.26
CA HIS A 92 -9.92 -8.00 18.62
C HIS A 92 -11.30 -8.14 19.31
N PRO A 93 -11.36 -8.56 20.59
CA PRO A 93 -12.63 -8.87 21.27
C PRO A 93 -13.58 -7.67 21.40
N THR A 94 -13.09 -6.43 21.24
CA THR A 94 -13.91 -5.20 21.28
C THR A 94 -14.62 -4.90 19.95
N VAL A 95 -14.41 -5.74 18.92
CA VAL A 95 -15.04 -5.59 17.61
C VAL A 95 -16.32 -6.42 17.56
N HIS A 96 -17.45 -5.77 17.80
CA HIS A 96 -18.76 -6.40 17.76
C HIS A 96 -19.56 -6.05 16.50
N THR A 97 -19.09 -5.06 15.74
CA THR A 97 -19.75 -4.56 14.55
C THR A 97 -18.97 -4.98 13.31
N ARG A 98 -19.70 -5.32 12.24
CA ARG A 98 -19.12 -5.70 10.95
C ARG A 98 -19.64 -4.75 9.87
N PRO A 99 -18.98 -3.61 9.65
CA PRO A 99 -19.38 -2.67 8.62
C PRO A 99 -19.35 -3.31 7.24
N THR A 100 -20.36 -3.00 6.42
CA THR A 100 -20.45 -3.46 5.03
C THR A 100 -20.06 -2.37 4.02
N SER A 101 -19.77 -1.16 4.50
CA SER A 101 -19.35 -0.02 3.67
C SER A 101 -18.06 0.62 4.20
N ALA A 102 -17.37 1.35 3.33
CA ALA A 102 -16.14 2.07 3.69
C ALA A 102 -16.39 3.18 4.72
N GLU A 103 -17.57 3.82 4.70
CA GLU A 103 -17.95 4.87 5.66
C GLU A 103 -18.18 4.27 7.04
N GLY A 104 -18.87 3.12 7.11
CA GLY A 104 -19.06 2.40 8.36
C GLY A 104 -17.73 1.91 8.93
N LEU A 105 -16.81 1.48 8.07
CA LEU A 105 -15.46 1.07 8.48
C LEU A 105 -14.63 2.26 8.99
N ALA A 106 -14.67 3.40 8.29
CA ALA A 106 -13.98 4.62 8.72
C ALA A 106 -14.50 5.09 10.10
N ARG A 107 -15.83 5.12 10.28
CA ARG A 107 -16.46 5.48 11.56
C ARG A 107 -16.02 4.54 12.69
N LEU A 108 -16.11 3.23 12.45
CA LEU A 108 -15.68 2.23 13.43
C LEU A 108 -14.21 2.39 13.80
N ALA A 109 -13.35 2.66 12.81
CA ALA A 109 -11.93 2.85 13.03
C ALA A 109 -11.60 4.12 13.82
N SER A 110 -12.36 5.20 13.61
CA SER A 110 -12.23 6.44 14.37
C SER A 110 -12.64 6.28 15.83
N GLU A 111 -13.66 5.46 16.11
CA GLU A 111 -14.15 5.18 17.46
C GLU A 111 -13.28 4.15 18.20
N ASN A 112 -12.82 3.13 17.47
CA ASN A 112 -12.02 2.03 18.01
C ASN A 112 -10.87 1.72 17.03
N PRO A 113 -9.68 2.31 17.21
CA PRO A 113 -8.53 2.04 16.37
C PRO A 113 -8.11 0.56 16.37
N ASN A 114 -8.37 -0.18 17.45
CA ASN A 114 -8.09 -1.61 17.52
C ASN A 114 -9.04 -2.45 16.67
N ALA A 115 -10.12 -1.86 16.12
CA ALA A 115 -11.01 -2.54 15.20
C ALA A 115 -10.40 -2.77 13.81
N LEU A 116 -9.37 -2.02 13.44
CA LEU A 116 -8.64 -2.23 12.20
C LEU A 116 -7.42 -3.14 12.40
N LYS A 117 -7.09 -3.91 11.36
CA LYS A 117 -5.80 -4.54 11.22
C LYS A 117 -4.74 -3.48 10.92
N TRP A 118 -3.59 -3.60 11.57
CA TRP A 118 -2.44 -2.72 11.40
C TRP A 118 -1.21 -3.55 11.03
N PRO A 119 -0.30 -3.04 10.19
CA PRO A 119 -0.34 -1.74 9.47
C PRO A 119 -1.28 -1.78 8.25
N ILE A 120 -1.63 -0.61 7.72
CA ILE A 120 -2.14 -0.50 6.35
C ILE A 120 -1.10 0.26 5.54
N VAL A 121 -0.55 -0.36 4.50
CA VAL A 121 0.46 0.24 3.62
C VAL A 121 -0.11 0.35 2.23
N VAL A 122 0.05 1.50 1.59
CA VAL A 122 -0.54 1.80 0.29
C VAL A 122 0.52 2.41 -0.62
N ASP A 123 0.66 1.85 -1.81
CA ASP A 123 1.34 2.43 -2.96
C ASP A 123 0.31 3.08 -3.87
N TRP A 124 0.26 4.41 -3.81
CA TRP A 124 -0.76 5.18 -4.53
C TRP A 124 -0.51 5.20 -6.03
N ASP A 125 0.76 5.21 -6.45
CA ASP A 125 1.16 5.29 -7.85
C ASP A 125 1.00 3.95 -8.58
N HIS A 126 1.29 2.83 -7.91
CA HIS A 126 1.22 1.50 -8.52
C HIS A 126 -0.06 0.72 -8.20
N GLY A 127 -1.00 1.31 -7.49
CA GLY A 127 -2.28 0.67 -7.19
C GLY A 127 -2.15 -0.56 -6.31
N LYS A 128 -1.26 -0.52 -5.30
CA LYS A 128 -1.02 -1.67 -4.41
C LYS A 128 -1.31 -1.32 -2.97
N ALA A 129 -1.80 -2.29 -2.21
CA ALA A 129 -1.99 -2.12 -0.79
C ALA A 129 -1.80 -3.43 -0.03
N ALA A 130 -1.33 -3.32 1.22
CA ALA A 130 -1.19 -4.40 2.17
C ALA A 130 -1.95 -4.02 3.45
N ILE A 131 -2.72 -4.98 3.98
CA ILE A 131 -3.59 -4.77 5.15
C ILE A 131 -3.23 -5.79 6.22
N GLY A 132 -2.76 -5.31 7.37
CA GLY A 132 -2.53 -6.12 8.56
C GLY A 132 -1.36 -7.10 8.51
N ASP A 133 -0.57 -7.09 7.44
CA ASP A 133 0.44 -8.11 7.19
C ASP A 133 1.75 -7.50 6.68
N VAL A 134 2.85 -7.91 7.33
CA VAL A 134 4.22 -7.49 6.99
C VAL A 134 4.67 -8.16 5.69
N GLU A 135 4.16 -9.36 5.35
CA GLU A 135 4.52 -10.04 4.10
C GLU A 135 3.96 -9.27 2.90
N GLY A 136 2.73 -8.77 2.99
CA GLY A 136 2.19 -7.82 2.02
C GLY A 136 3.07 -6.58 1.81
N VAL A 137 3.66 -6.03 2.89
CA VAL A 137 4.60 -4.89 2.79
C VAL A 137 5.88 -5.28 2.05
N LYS A 138 6.44 -6.47 2.29
CA LYS A 138 7.60 -6.96 1.55
C LYS A 138 7.29 -7.14 0.07
N SER A 139 6.09 -7.63 -0.27
CA SER A 139 5.65 -7.78 -1.65
C SER A 139 5.64 -6.44 -2.40
N ILE A 140 5.13 -5.38 -1.76
CA ILE A 140 5.17 -4.00 -2.30
C ILE A 140 6.63 -3.57 -2.54
N LEU A 141 7.51 -3.74 -1.56
CA LEU A 141 8.91 -3.34 -1.72
C LEU A 141 9.67 -4.15 -2.78
N GLU A 142 9.39 -5.44 -2.91
CA GLU A 142 10.02 -6.26 -3.94
C GLU A 142 9.57 -5.84 -5.34
N GLU A 143 8.33 -5.38 -5.49
CA GLU A 143 7.89 -4.80 -6.74
C GLU A 143 8.58 -3.48 -7.06
N LEU A 144 8.73 -2.59 -6.06
CA LEU A 144 9.52 -1.37 -6.21
C LEU A 144 10.98 -1.69 -6.59
N ARG A 145 11.56 -2.75 -6.02
CA ARG A 145 12.89 -3.24 -6.40
C ARG A 145 12.92 -3.71 -7.85
N LYS A 146 11.97 -4.54 -8.26
CA LYS A 146 11.86 -5.03 -9.64
C LYS A 146 11.72 -3.88 -10.64
N ARG A 147 10.92 -2.85 -10.33
CA ARG A 147 10.78 -1.64 -11.15
C ARG A 147 12.09 -0.86 -11.24
N ARG A 148 12.77 -0.63 -10.11
CA ARG A 148 14.09 0.02 -10.05
C ARG A 148 15.11 -0.70 -10.92
N ASP A 149 15.14 -2.03 -10.84
CA ASP A 149 16.11 -2.87 -11.54
C ASP A 149 15.70 -3.17 -12.99
N GLY A 150 14.55 -2.65 -13.44
CA GLY A 150 14.07 -2.74 -14.82
C GLY A 150 13.44 -4.08 -15.19
N GLU A 151 13.11 -4.92 -14.20
CA GLU A 151 12.48 -6.23 -14.38
C GLU A 151 10.98 -6.12 -14.68
N ILE A 152 10.34 -5.04 -14.23
CA ILE A 152 8.95 -4.69 -14.55
C ILE A 152 8.96 -3.34 -15.27
N LYS A 153 8.26 -3.26 -16.40
CA LYS A 153 8.00 -2.00 -17.10
C LYS A 153 6.69 -1.44 -16.59
N ASP A 154 6.65 -0.13 -16.36
CA ASP A 154 5.40 0.56 -16.11
C ASP A 154 4.51 0.40 -17.35
N GLU A 155 3.30 -0.12 -17.18
CA GLU A 155 2.32 -0.11 -18.26
C GLU A 155 2.05 1.36 -18.57
N GLU A 156 2.48 1.79 -19.76
CA GLU A 156 2.24 3.12 -20.30
C GLU A 156 0.73 3.37 -20.27
N SER A 157 0.28 4.21 -19.33
CA SER A 157 -1.10 4.62 -19.24
C SER A 157 -1.54 5.15 -20.61
N ASP A 158 -2.63 4.59 -21.11
CA ASP A 158 -3.23 4.86 -22.41
C ASP A 158 -2.93 6.27 -22.96
N GLN A 159 -2.10 6.35 -24.00
CA GLN A 159 -2.21 7.46 -24.93
C GLN A 159 -3.67 7.50 -25.41
N PRO A 160 -4.39 8.63 -25.32
CA PRO A 160 -5.71 8.71 -25.91
C PRO A 160 -5.58 8.46 -27.42
N LYS A 161 -6.14 7.33 -27.88
CA LYS A 161 -6.23 6.99 -29.29
C LYS A 161 -7.06 8.06 -30.00
N GLY A 162 -6.36 8.97 -30.68
CA GLY A 162 -6.81 9.65 -31.88
C GLY A 162 -7.97 10.62 -31.74
N TRP A 163 -7.67 11.90 -31.50
CA TRP A 163 -8.43 12.96 -32.17
C TRP A 163 -7.92 13.08 -33.61
N LYS A 164 -8.56 12.34 -34.52
CA LYS A 164 -8.58 12.71 -35.93
C LYS A 164 -9.53 13.90 -36.06
N PHE A 165 -8.96 15.08 -36.25
CA PHE A 165 -9.69 16.24 -36.75
C PHE A 165 -10.17 15.92 -38.18
N TRP A 166 -11.48 15.99 -38.39
CA TRP A 166 -12.09 16.17 -39.71
C TRP A 166 -12.45 17.65 -39.85
#